data_AF-A0A820N4T3-F1
#
_entry.id   AF-A0A820N4T3-F1
#
_cell.length_a   1.000
_cell.length_b   1.000
_cell.length_c   1.000
_cell.angle_alpha   90.00
_cell.angle_beta   90.00
_cell.angle_gamma   90.00
#
_symmetry.space_group_name_H-M   'P 1'
#
loop_
_entity.id
_entity.type
_entity.pdbx_description
1 polymer ?
#
loop_
_entity_poly.entity_id
_entity_poly.type
_entity_poly.pdbx_seq_one_letter_code
_entity_poly.pdbx_strand_id
1 'polypeptide(L)' 'DKAIPNLEVIDDYRSEKKEILACQGKSFPFSFGDYVVKILMGGIDSWFDLLDEKKVLTDEYGRSNSRKSTNNNF' A
#
# COMPACT_ATOMS: atom_id res chain seq x y z
N ASP A 1 27.02 -11.25 -14.40
CA ASP A 1 26.86 -11.95 -13.12
C ASP A 1 26.60 -10.94 -12.02
N LYS A 2 25.35 -10.83 -11.55
CA LYS A 2 24.92 -9.93 -10.45
C LYS A 2 23.70 -10.52 -9.75
N ALA A 3 23.84 -11.72 -9.19
CA ALA A 3 22.88 -12.20 -8.19
C ALA A 3 23.33 -11.62 -6.85
N ILE A 4 22.63 -10.57 -6.38
CA ILE A 4 22.77 -10.13 -4.99
C ILE A 4 21.93 -11.11 -4.17
N PRO A 5 22.53 -11.97 -3.34
CA PRO A 5 21.76 -12.85 -2.48
C PRO A 5 20.90 -11.98 -1.56
N ASN A 6 19.58 -12.25 -1.55
CA ASN A 6 18.56 -11.58 -0.72
C ASN A 6 18.05 -10.22 -1.22
N LEU A 7 18.27 -9.85 -2.49
CA LEU A 7 17.55 -8.74 -3.13
C LEU A 7 16.37 -9.26 -3.96
N GLU A 8 15.50 -10.06 -3.37
CA GLU A 8 14.30 -10.59 -4.03
C GLU A 8 13.09 -9.68 -3.80
N VAL A 9 13.27 -8.37 -4.03
CA VAL A 9 12.20 -7.35 -3.91
C VAL A 9 10.93 -7.75 -4.68
N ILE A 10 11.11 -8.52 -5.76
CA ILE A 10 10.02 -9.07 -6.57
C ILE A 10 9.23 -10.14 -5.81
N ASP A 11 9.89 -11.01 -5.05
CA ASP A 11 9.24 -12.09 -4.32
C ASP A 11 8.61 -11.58 -3.02
N ASP A 12 9.18 -10.55 -2.40
CA ASP A 12 8.53 -9.82 -1.31
C ASP A 12 7.24 -9.15 -1.80
N TYR A 13 7.29 -8.43 -2.93
CA TYR A 13 6.09 -7.82 -3.54
C TYR A 13 5.00 -8.85 -3.85
N ARG A 14 5.39 -10.02 -4.39
CA ARG A 14 4.42 -11.07 -4.74
C ARG A 14 3.76 -11.66 -3.51
N SER A 15 4.53 -11.87 -2.45
CA SER A 15 4.04 -12.40 -1.17
C SER A 15 3.08 -11.40 -0.53
N GLU A 16 3.50 -10.13 -0.43
CA GLU A 16 2.70 -9.02 0.09
C GLU A 16 1.38 -8.85 -0.69
N LYS A 17 1.46 -8.85 -2.03
CA LYS A 17 0.28 -8.74 -2.88
C LYS A 17 -0.69 -9.90 -2.65
N LYS A 18 -0.19 -11.11 -2.40
CA LYS A 18 -1.03 -12.27 -2.13
C LYS A 18 -1.79 -12.11 -0.82
N GLU A 19 -1.15 -11.59 0.22
CA GLU A 19 -1.75 -11.35 1.54
C GLU A 19 -2.79 -10.23 1.47
N ILE A 20 -2.46 -9.11 0.83
CA ILE A 20 -3.40 -8.01 0.58
C ILE A 20 -4.62 -8.50 -0.21
N LEU A 21 -4.44 -9.29 -1.27
CA LEU A 21 -5.57 -9.83 -2.04
C LEU A 21 -6.39 -10.87 -1.25
N ALA A 22 -5.76 -11.59 -0.30
CA ALA A 22 -6.48 -12.50 0.60
C ALA A 22 -7.34 -11.72 1.61
N CYS A 23 -6.85 -10.59 2.12
CA CYS A 23 -7.56 -9.73 3.06
C CYS A 23 -8.63 -8.86 2.37
N GLN A 24 -8.25 -8.12 1.33
CA GLN A 24 -9.10 -7.13 0.65
C GLN A 24 -10.01 -7.75 -0.42
N GLY A 25 -9.58 -8.85 -1.03
CA GLY A 25 -10.28 -9.52 -2.12
C GLY A 25 -9.54 -9.42 -3.47
N LYS A 26 -9.83 -10.37 -4.38
CA LYS A 26 -9.10 -10.56 -5.65
C LYS A 26 -9.14 -9.37 -6.62
N SER A 27 -10.13 -8.50 -6.49
CA SER A 27 -10.31 -7.31 -7.34
C SER A 27 -9.72 -6.04 -6.72
N PHE A 28 -9.04 -6.14 -5.58
CA PHE A 28 -8.45 -4.98 -4.93
C PHE A 28 -7.28 -4.41 -5.77
N PRO A 29 -7.27 -3.10 -6.06
CA PRO A 29 -6.21 -2.50 -6.85
C PRO A 29 -4.93 -2.40 -6.01
N PHE A 30 -3.95 -3.24 -6.34
CA PHE A 30 -2.62 -3.18 -5.73
C PHE A 30 -1.53 -3.46 -6.76
N SER A 31 -0.70 -2.46 -6.99
CA SER A 31 0.40 -2.46 -7.95
C SER A 31 1.76 -2.44 -7.26
N PHE A 32 2.83 -2.61 -8.05
CA PHE A 32 4.20 -2.48 -7.55
C PHE A 32 4.50 -1.05 -7.05
N GLY A 33 3.88 -0.04 -7.67
CA GLY A 33 4.00 1.34 -7.19
C GLY A 33 3.39 1.51 -5.79
N ASP A 34 2.22 0.92 -5.56
CA ASP A 34 1.57 0.93 -4.24
C ASP A 34 2.41 0.21 -3.19
N TYR A 35 3.07 -0.89 -3.57
CA TYR A 35 4.01 -1.60 -2.71
C TYR A 35 5.21 -0.74 -2.30
N VAL A 36 5.84 -0.03 -3.23
CA VAL A 36 6.93 0.89 -2.91
C VAL A 36 6.45 2.00 -1.96
N VAL A 37 5.26 2.55 -2.18
CA VAL A 37 4.66 3.54 -1.27
C VAL A 37 4.39 2.93 0.11
N LYS A 38 3.83 1.71 0.18
CA LYS A 38 3.58 0.99 1.43
C LYS A 38 4.88 0.78 2.22
N ILE A 39 5.98 0.35 1.60
CA ILE A 39 7.27 0.19 2.29
C ILE A 39 7.77 1.50 2.88
N LEU A 40 7.62 2.61 2.15
CA LEU A 40 8.09 3.91 2.59
C LEU A 40 7.18 4.54 3.66
N MET A 41 5.86 4.31 3.57
CA MET A 41 4.85 4.94 4.41
C MET A 41 4.41 4.09 5.61
N GLY A 42 4.62 2.77 5.59
CA GLY A 42 4.12 1.85 6.61
C GLY A 42 4.61 2.17 8.02
N GLY A 43 5.86 2.66 8.16
CA GLY A 43 6.39 3.11 9.44
C GLY A 43 5.83 4.43 9.96
N ILE A 44 5.05 5.16 9.15
CA ILE A 44 4.54 6.51 9.44
C ILE A 44 3.02 6.52 9.51
N ASP A 45 2.36 5.75 8.64
CA ASP A 45 0.92 5.72 8.48
C ASP A 45 0.39 4.29 8.63
N SER A 46 -0.32 4.07 9.74
CA SER A 46 -0.95 2.80 10.08
C SER A 46 -1.93 2.29 9.03
N TRP A 47 -2.48 3.16 8.18
CA TRP A 47 -3.35 2.72 7.10
C TRP A 47 -2.61 1.84 6.10
N PHE A 48 -1.36 2.21 5.75
CA PHE A 48 -0.53 1.41 4.85
C PHE A 48 -0.07 0.11 5.51
N ASP A 49 0.29 0.17 6.79
CA ASP A 49 0.69 -0.98 7.59
C ASP A 49 -0.41 -2.05 7.66
N LEU A 50 -1.67 -1.62 7.86
CA LEU A 50 -2.80 -2.53 8.08
C LEU A 50 -3.44 -3.10 6.80
N LEU A 51 -2.90 -2.81 5.60
CA LEU A 51 -3.50 -3.19 4.31
C LEU A 51 -3.67 -4.70 4.10
N ASP A 52 -2.80 -5.52 4.69
CA ASP A 52 -2.82 -6.98 4.64
C ASP A 52 -3.57 -7.61 5.83
N GLU A 53 -3.81 -6.84 6.90
CA GLU A 53 -4.47 -7.32 8.12
C GLU A 53 -5.96 -6.95 8.20
N LYS A 54 -6.36 -5.78 7.66
CA LYS A 54 -7.70 -5.23 7.83
C LYS A 54 -8.29 -4.73 6.52
N LYS A 55 -9.55 -5.07 6.26
CA LYS A 55 -10.28 -4.55 5.11
C LYS A 55 -10.36 -3.03 5.13
N VAL A 56 -9.97 -2.42 4.02
CA VAL A 56 -10.15 -0.99 3.81
C VAL A 56 -11.64 -0.72 3.71
N LEU A 57 -12.16 0.09 4.63
CA LEU A 57 -13.50 0.64 4.49
C LEU A 57 -13.45 1.63 3.32
N THR A 58 -14.36 1.46 2.36
CA THR A 58 -14.42 2.17 1.05
C THR A 58 -14.32 3.69 1.14
N ASP A 59 -14.54 4.24 2.32
CA ASP A 59 -14.67 5.65 2.61
C ASP A 59 -13.30 6.29 2.94
N GLU A 60 -12.25 5.49 3.14
CA GLU A 60 -10.93 5.97 3.57
C GLU A 60 -9.95 6.15 2.41
N TYR A 61 -9.92 5.22 1.44
CA TYR A 61 -9.00 5.28 0.29
C TYR A 61 -9.27 6.48 -0.63
N GLY A 62 -10.55 6.85 -0.82
CA GLY A 62 -10.92 8.04 -1.59
C GLY A 62 -10.71 9.38 -0.87
N ARG A 63 -10.56 9.35 0.46
CA ARG A 63 -10.54 10.56 1.31
C ARG A 63 -9.14 11.11 1.54
N SER A 64 -8.11 10.26 1.50
CA SER A 64 -6.70 10.65 1.64
C SER A 64 -6.24 11.62 0.54
N ASN A 65 -6.79 11.51 -0.68
CA ASN A 65 -6.49 12.41 -1.79
C ASN A 65 -7.31 13.73 -1.80
N SER A 66 -8.36 13.85 -0.99
CA SER A 66 -9.22 15.05 -0.98
C SER A 66 -8.80 16.10 0.08
N ARG A 67 -8.00 15.72 1.08
CA ARG A 67 -7.57 16.62 2.16
C ARG A 67 -6.47 17.62 1.79
N LYS A 68 -5.98 17.67 0.55
CA LYS A 68 -5.04 18.72 0.08
C LYS A 68 -5.71 19.94 -0.56
N SER A 69 -7.04 20.04 -0.57
CA SER A 69 -7.75 21.26 -0.97
C SER A 69 -8.59 21.80 0.18
N THR A 70 -7.96 22.54 1.09
CA THR A 70 -8.70 23.46 1.97
C THR A 70 -7.91 24.76 2.08
N ASN A 71 -8.31 25.69 1.20
CA ASN A 71 -8.38 27.14 1.36
C ASN A 71 -7.30 27.84 2.20
N ASN A 72 -6.34 28.46 1.50
CA ASN A 72 -5.83 29.76 1.89
C ASN A 72 -6.85 30.82 1.44
N ASN A 73 -7.64 31.37 2.36
CA ASN A 73 -8.29 32.67 2.17
C ASN A 73 -8.03 33.49 3.44
N PHE A 74 -7.06 34.41 3.35
CA PHE A 74 -6.97 35.62 4.18
C PHE A 74 -7.87 36.70 3.57
#